data_AF-A0A9D2DV76-F1
#
_entry.id   AF-A0A9D2DV76-F1
#
_cell.length_a   1.000
_cell.length_b   1.000
_cell.length_c   1.000
_cell.angle_alpha   90.00
_cell.angle_beta   90.00
_cell.angle_gamma   90.00
#
_symmetry.space_group_name_H-M   'P 1'
#
loop_
_entity.id
_entity.type
_entity.pdbx_description
1 polymer ?
#
loop_
_entity_poly.entity_id
_entity_poly.type
_entity_poly.pdbx_seq_one_letter_code
_entity_poly.pdbx_strand_id
1 'polypeptide(L)'
;FLRAVLCNFFVCLGVLCGIKLKSEAAKFLMIVMCITAFVVSGFEHCIANMGTFTVAACLVPGLSVGAILRSMVVVTLGNMVGGAVLLAWPLRKMSADK
;
A
#
# COMPACT_ATOMS: atom_id res chain seq x y z
N PHE A 1 -4.62 -10.27 4.97
CA PHE A 1 -3.17 -10.44 4.68
C PHE A 1 -2.84 -10.29 3.20
N LEU A 2 -3.23 -11.22 2.30
CA LEU A 2 -2.88 -11.12 0.86
C LEU A 2 -3.33 -9.81 0.20
N ARG A 3 -4.54 -9.33 0.54
CA ARG A 3 -5.03 -7.99 0.13
C ARG A 3 -4.05 -6.87 0.50
N ALA A 4 -3.38 -6.96 1.64
CA ALA A 4 -2.40 -5.98 2.08
C ALA A 4 -1.03 -6.16 1.38
N VAL A 5 -0.63 -7.39 1.06
CA VAL A 5 0.57 -7.65 0.25
C VAL A 5 0.44 -6.99 -1.12
N LEU A 6 -0.67 -7.24 -1.82
CA LEU A 6 -0.90 -6.67 -3.13
C LEU A 6 -1.08 -5.15 -3.07
N CYS A 7 -1.68 -4.60 -2.01
CA CYS A 7 -1.79 -3.17 -1.83
C CYS A 7 -0.43 -2.47 -1.96
N ASN A 8 0.53 -2.87 -1.12
CA ASN A 8 1.80 -2.15 -1.05
C ASN A 8 2.72 -2.46 -2.23
N PHE A 9 2.49 -3.56 -2.95
CA PHE A 9 3.10 -3.77 -4.26
C PHE A 9 2.72 -2.65 -5.25
N PHE A 10 1.42 -2.34 -5.37
CA PHE A 10 0.95 -1.25 -6.23
C PHE A 10 1.43 0.13 -5.75
N VAL A 11 1.41 0.37 -4.43
CA VAL A 11 1.92 1.64 -3.86
C VAL A 11 3.40 1.82 -4.20
N CYS A 12 4.24 0.82 -3.92
CA CYS A 12 5.67 0.91 -4.22
C CYS A 12 5.96 0.95 -5.73
N LEU A 13 5.13 0.31 -6.57
CA LEU A 13 5.22 0.42 -8.02
C LEU A 13 4.95 1.85 -8.49
N GLY A 14 3.92 2.50 -7.95
CA GLY A 14 3.61 3.90 -8.23
C GLY A 14 4.78 4.83 -7.86
N VAL A 15 5.40 4.60 -6.69
CA VAL A 15 6.60 5.33 -6.25
C VAL A 15 7.78 5.08 -7.19
N LEU A 16 8.03 3.83 -7.59
CA LEU A 16 9.10 3.50 -8.53
C LEU A 16 8.91 4.19 -9.88
N CYS A 17 7.70 4.16 -10.43
CA CYS A 17 7.36 4.89 -11.65
C CYS A 17 7.58 6.39 -11.47
N GLY A 18 7.19 6.95 -10.33
CA GLY A 18 7.45 8.34 -9.95
C GLY A 18 8.93 8.72 -9.99
N ILE A 19 9.81 7.82 -9.55
CA ILE A 19 11.27 8.03 -9.56
C ILE A 19 11.86 7.85 -10.97
N LYS A 20 11.36 6.90 -11.76
CA LYS A 20 11.94 6.53 -13.07
C LYS A 20 11.46 7.41 -14.24
N LEU A 21 10.25 7.96 -14.16
CA LEU A 21 9.68 8.77 -15.23
C LEU A 21 10.22 10.21 -15.18
N LYS A 22 10.42 10.82 -16.35
CA LYS A 22 10.89 12.21 -16.47
C LYS A 22 9.75 13.23 -16.61
N SER A 23 8.62 12.81 -17.15
CA SER A 23 7.44 13.67 -17.35
C SER A 23 6.58 13.69 -16.09
N GLU A 24 6.32 14.89 -15.56
CA GLU A 24 5.43 15.07 -14.40
C GLU A 24 4.01 14.57 -14.67
N ALA A 25 3.50 14.77 -15.89
CA ALA A 25 2.20 14.24 -16.29
C ALA A 25 2.17 12.70 -16.26
N ALA A 26 3.25 12.05 -16.68
CA ALA A 26 3.35 10.60 -16.64
C ALA A 26 3.46 10.07 -15.20
N LYS A 27 4.22 10.75 -14.32
CA LYS A 27 4.30 10.41 -12.89
C LYS A 27 2.92 10.49 -12.23
N PHE A 28 2.22 11.59 -12.47
CA PHE A 28 0.87 11.80 -11.95
C PHE A 28 -0.08 10.69 -12.40
N LEU A 29 -0.13 10.42 -13.71
CA LEU A 29 -0.98 9.37 -14.27
C LEU A 29 -0.68 8.00 -13.64
N MET A 30 0.59 7.63 -13.50
CA MET A 30 0.98 6.35 -12.91
C MET A 30 0.56 6.22 -11.44
N ILE A 31 0.72 7.29 -10.64
CA ILE A 31 0.28 7.30 -9.24
C ILE A 31 -1.23 7.12 -9.18
N VAL A 32 -2.00 7.87 -9.99
CA VAL A 32 -3.47 7.75 -10.05
C VAL A 32 -3.88 6.33 -10.43
N MET A 33 -3.29 5.76 -11.47
CA MET A 33 -3.61 4.40 -11.92
C MET A 33 -3.30 3.35 -10.84
N CYS A 34 -2.13 3.43 -10.20
CA CYS A 34 -1.74 2.49 -9.15
C CYS A 34 -2.66 2.58 -7.93
N ILE A 35 -3.03 3.80 -7.53
CA ILE A 35 -3.96 4.02 -6.41
C ILE A 35 -5.34 3.46 -6.75
N THR A 36 -5.90 3.84 -7.90
CA THR A 36 -7.22 3.35 -8.35
C THR A 36 -7.26 1.83 -8.42
N ALA A 37 -6.20 1.19 -8.94
CA ALA A 37 -6.14 -0.26 -9.04
C ALA A 37 -6.28 -0.95 -7.68
N PHE A 38 -5.54 -0.50 -6.66
CA PHE A 38 -5.62 -1.14 -5.34
C PHE A 38 -6.92 -0.77 -4.61
N VAL A 39 -7.45 0.45 -4.78
CA VAL A 39 -8.69 0.89 -4.13
C VAL A 39 -9.89 0.13 -4.69
N VAL A 40 -10.03 0.05 -6.02
CA VAL A 40 -11.15 -0.65 -6.68
C VAL A 40 -11.08 -2.16 -6.42
N SER A 41 -9.88 -2.73 -6.33
CA SER A 41 -9.68 -4.14 -5.95
C SER A 41 -9.94 -4.42 -4.47
N GLY A 42 -10.21 -3.37 -3.66
CA GLY A 42 -10.43 -3.49 -2.23
C GLY A 42 -9.18 -3.96 -1.48
N PHE A 43 -7.99 -3.56 -1.89
CA PHE A 43 -6.77 -3.89 -1.15
C PHE A 43 -6.62 -3.01 0.10
N GLU A 44 -5.85 -3.51 1.08
CA GLU A 44 -5.75 -2.84 2.38
C GLU A 44 -4.41 -2.14 2.58
N HIS A 45 -4.47 -0.84 2.83
CA HIS A 45 -3.31 0.00 3.10
C HIS A 45 -3.30 0.42 4.56
N CYS A 46 -2.23 0.11 5.29
CA CYS A 46 -2.17 0.37 6.74
C CYS A 46 -2.37 1.85 7.06
N ILE A 47 -1.75 2.77 6.31
CA ILE A 47 -1.87 4.21 6.53
C ILE A 47 -3.26 4.74 6.18
N ALA A 48 -3.88 4.23 5.11
CA ALA A 48 -5.25 4.63 4.78
C ALA A 48 -6.23 4.17 5.87
N ASN A 49 -6.05 2.93 6.34
CA ASN A 49 -6.88 2.37 7.41
C ASN A 49 -6.69 3.13 8.74
N MET A 50 -5.51 3.71 9.04
CA MET A 50 -5.34 4.59 10.22
C MET A 50 -6.26 5.82 10.14
N GLY A 51 -6.37 6.44 8.97
CA GLY A 51 -7.29 7.55 8.74
C GLY A 51 -8.73 7.13 8.93
N THR A 52 -9.13 6.01 8.33
CA THR A 52 -10.49 5.46 8.47
C THR A 52 -10.82 5.12 9.92
N PHE A 53 -9.91 4.48 10.66
CA PHE A 53 -10.13 4.13 12.06
C PHE A 53 -10.14 5.34 12.98
N THR A 54 -9.36 6.38 12.69
CA THR A 54 -9.43 7.65 13.42
C THR A 54 -10.79 8.29 13.27
N VAL A 55 -11.32 8.38 12.05
CA VAL A 55 -12.66 8.92 11.79
C VAL A 55 -13.73 8.05 12.46
N ALA A 56 -13.62 6.72 12.36
CA ALA A 56 -14.55 5.79 12.99
C ALA A 56 -14.54 5.92 14.52
N ALA A 57 -13.38 6.10 15.15
CA ALA A 57 -13.26 6.27 16.59
C ALA A 57 -13.94 7.55 17.10
N CYS A 58 -13.96 8.61 16.28
CA CYS A 58 -14.64 9.87 16.62
C CYS A 58 -16.16 9.82 16.43
N LEU A 59 -16.66 9.02 15.48
CA LEU A 59 -18.05 9.07 15.03
C LEU A 59 -18.88 7.85 15.43
N VAL A 60 -18.25 6.71 15.73
CA VAL A 60 -18.94 5.43 15.97
C VAL A 60 -18.70 4.97 17.41
N PRO A 61 -19.73 4.99 18.27
CA PRO A 61 -19.61 4.46 19.62
C PRO A 61 -19.47 2.93 19.61
N GLY A 62 -18.69 2.38 20.55
CA GLY A 62 -18.53 0.92 20.72
C GLY A 62 -17.50 0.26 19.81
N LEU A 63 -16.60 1.04 19.20
CA LEU A 63 -15.55 0.50 18.34
C LEU A 63 -14.54 -0.34 19.15
N SER A 64 -14.35 -1.60 18.77
CA SER A 64 -13.41 -2.49 19.44
C SER A 64 -11.96 -2.15 19.09
N VAL A 65 -11.24 -1.59 20.05
CA VAL A 65 -9.80 -1.29 19.92
C VAL A 65 -9.00 -2.56 19.63
N GLY A 66 -9.37 -3.69 20.23
CA GLY A 66 -8.73 -4.99 19.96
C GLY A 66 -8.87 -5.44 18.52
N ALA A 67 -10.04 -5.23 17.90
CA ALA A 67 -10.27 -5.56 16.49
C ALA A 67 -9.47 -4.64 15.56
N ILE A 68 -9.39 -3.33 15.86
CA ILE A 68 -8.57 -2.37 15.13
C ILE A 68 -7.10 -2.78 15.15
N LEU A 69 -6.56 -3.05 16.34
CA LEU A 69 -5.16 -3.44 16.52
C LEU A 69 -4.84 -4.72 15.76
N ARG A 70 -5.71 -5.73 15.83
CA ARG A 70 -5.53 -6.98 15.08
C ARG A 70 -5.51 -6.74 13.57
N SER A 71 -6.40 -5.89 13.06
CA SER A 71 -6.41 -5.49 11.65
C SER A 71 -5.11 -4.77 11.28
N MET A 72 -4.71 -3.77 12.06
CA MET A 72 -3.49 -2.97 11.83
C MET A 72 -2.23 -3.83 11.78
N VAL A 73 -2.06 -4.78 12.68
CA VAL A 73 -0.91 -5.70 12.68
C VAL A 73 -0.89 -6.53 11.39
N VAL A 74 -2.02 -7.15 11.03
CA VAL A 74 -2.10 -8.02 9.84
C VAL A 74 -1.88 -7.23 8.54
N VAL A 75 -2.43 -6.02 8.43
CA VAL A 75 -2.28 -5.17 7.24
C VAL A 75 -0.86 -4.62 7.15
N THR A 76 -0.26 -4.20 8.26
CA THR A 76 1.12 -3.69 8.28
C THR A 76 2.12 -4.77 7.85
N LEU A 77 2.01 -5.98 8.40
CA LEU A 77 2.87 -7.09 8.00
C LEU A 77 2.69 -7.44 6.52
N GLY A 78 1.45 -7.44 6.02
CA GLY A 78 1.17 -7.64 4.61
C GLY A 78 1.81 -6.57 3.73
N ASN A 79 1.65 -5.29 4.07
CA ASN A 79 2.25 -4.19 3.33
C ASN A 79 3.79 -4.28 3.31
N MET A 80 4.43 -4.64 4.43
CA MET A 80 5.88 -4.86 4.48
C MET A 80 6.33 -5.94 3.48
N VAL A 81 5.64 -7.08 3.43
CA VAL A 81 5.94 -8.16 2.48
C VAL A 81 5.74 -7.71 1.03
N GLY A 82 4.67 -6.98 0.74
CA GLY A 82 4.38 -6.46 -0.60
C GLY A 82 5.45 -5.52 -1.14
N GLY A 83 5.91 -4.58 -0.31
CA GLY A 83 6.94 -3.62 -0.70
C GLY A 83 8.34 -4.24 -0.75
N ALA A 84 8.74 -4.93 0.33
CA ALA A 84 10.11 -5.41 0.48
C ALA A 84 10.41 -6.67 -0.33
N VAL A 85 9.50 -7.66 -0.29
CA VAL A 85 9.76 -8.98 -0.89
C VAL A 85 9.23 -9.06 -2.31
N LEU A 86 8.00 -8.59 -2.57
CA LEU A 86 7.39 -8.77 -3.88
C LEU A 86 7.92 -7.76 -4.93
N LEU A 87 8.27 -6.55 -4.51
CA LEU A 87 8.79 -5.52 -5.41
C LEU A 87 10.31 -5.29 -5.26
N ALA A 88 10.78 -4.89 -4.07
CA ALA A 88 12.16 -4.43 -3.91
C ALA A 88 13.19 -5.54 -4.12
N TRP A 89 12.93 -6.76 -3.64
CA TRP A 89 13.86 -7.88 -3.77
C TRP A 89 14.14 -8.28 -5.25
N PRO A 90 13.12 -8.54 -6.11
CA PRO A 90 13.34 -8.79 -7.53
C PRO A 90 14.08 -7.65 -8.24
N LEU A 91 13.71 -6.40 -7.95
CA LEU A 91 14.35 -5.23 -8.56
C LEU A 91 15.83 -5.11 -8.18
N ARG A 92 16.17 -5.42 -6.93
CA ARG A 92 17.56 -5.46 -6.46
C ARG A 92 18.34 -6.54 -7.20
N LYS A 93 17.76 -7.74 -7.37
CA LYS A 93 18.41 -8.84 -8.10
C LYS A 93 18.67 -8.46 -9.56
N MET A 94 17.67 -7.93 -10.26
CA MET A 94 17.82 -7.46 -11.64
C MET A 94 18.83 -6.31 -11.80
N SER A 95 19.05 -5.51 -10.75
CA SER A 95 20.04 -4.43 -10.77
C SER A 95 21.45 -4.91 -10.46
N ALA A 96 21.60 -6.03 -9.75
CA ALA A 96 22.89 -6.65 -9.46
C ALA A 96 23.45 -7.45 -10.66
N ASP A 97 22.56 -7.85 -11.59
CA ASP A 97 22.92 -8.54 -12.83
C ASP A 97 23.37 -7.57 -13.96
N LYS A 98 23.51 -6.28 -13.67
CA LYS A 98 24.01 -5.23 -14.58
C LYS A 98 25.39 -4.75 -14.15
#